data_AF-A0A8J5VXV6-F1
#
_entry.id   AF-A0A8J5VXV6-F1
#
_cell.length_a   1.000
_cell.length_b   1.000
_cell.length_c   1.000
_cell.angle_alpha   90.00
_cell.angle_beta   90.00
_cell.angle_gamma   90.00
#
_symmetry.space_group_name_H-M   'P 1'
#
loop_
_entity.id
_entity.type
_entity.pdbx_description
1 polymer ?
#
loop_
_entity_poly.entity_id
_entity_poly.type
_entity_poly.pdbx_seq_one_letter_code
_entity_poly.pdbx_strand_id
1 'polypeptide(L)'
;MAAAATLRSASAAAATRAALQGGLRRLGTVAEAEAEAEREGGARWELSAAREYYDYRKSIYGGVTHRALLVDAVGTLVVPAQPTAQVYKSIGEKYGVKYSEEEILARYRRAYEQPWGRSRLRYVDDGRLFWKHIVTSSTGCSDVHYFEELYQYYITEKAWKLCDPDAENIFKSLRKAGVKTAVVSNFDTRLRPLLHIMKCDHWFDAVAVSAEVCRLYGHFWNIIYSF
;
A
#
# COMPACT_ATOMS: atom_id res chain seq x y z
N MET A 1 -4.20 41.77 -37.35
CA MET A 1 -5.36 40.91 -37.71
C MET A 1 -5.10 39.53 -37.13
N ALA A 2 -6.09 38.95 -36.42
CA ALA A 2 -6.29 37.56 -35.96
C ALA A 2 -5.17 36.49 -36.05
N ALA A 3 -5.07 35.50 -35.17
CA ALA A 3 -5.67 35.24 -33.83
C ALA A 3 -4.92 34.04 -33.19
N ALA A 4 -5.07 33.83 -31.88
CA ALA A 4 -4.39 32.75 -31.16
C ALA A 4 -5.24 31.46 -31.05
N ALA A 5 -4.58 30.30 -30.99
CA ALA A 5 -5.18 29.05 -30.51
C ALA A 5 -4.12 28.14 -29.85
N THR A 6 -4.11 28.07 -28.52
CA THR A 6 -3.37 27.05 -27.76
C THR A 6 -4.38 26.05 -27.20
N LEU A 7 -4.42 24.84 -27.74
CA LEU A 7 -5.39 23.82 -27.33
C LEU A 7 -4.88 23.05 -26.11
N ARG A 8 -5.54 23.26 -24.96
CA ARG A 8 -5.38 22.44 -23.76
C ARG A 8 -6.22 21.16 -23.88
N SER A 9 -5.78 20.09 -23.24
CA SER A 9 -6.52 18.83 -23.13
C SER A 9 -7.87 19.03 -22.44
N ALA A 10 -8.96 18.64 -23.10
CA ALA A 10 -10.30 18.70 -22.53
C ALA A 10 -10.59 17.45 -21.67
N SER A 11 -11.23 17.65 -20.52
CA SER A 11 -11.84 16.58 -19.74
C SER A 11 -13.29 16.36 -20.17
N ALA A 12 -13.68 15.11 -20.37
CA ALA A 12 -15.06 14.69 -20.55
C ALA A 12 -15.23 13.25 -20.01
N ALA A 13 -16.35 12.75 -19.47
CA ALA A 13 -17.57 13.28 -18.84
C ALA A 13 -18.75 12.34 -19.18
N ALA A 14 -19.27 11.63 -18.18
CA ALA A 14 -20.59 10.98 -18.15
C ALA A 14 -20.86 10.60 -16.66
N ALA A 15 -21.87 11.12 -15.96
CA ALA A 15 -23.32 10.81 -16.04
C ALA A 15 -23.65 9.42 -15.43
N THR A 16 -24.74 9.17 -14.68
CA THR A 16 -26.00 9.91 -14.36
C THR A 16 -26.56 9.35 -12.99
N ARG A 17 -27.72 9.67 -12.36
CA ARG A 17 -28.97 10.43 -12.65
C ARG A 17 -29.73 10.75 -11.33
N ALA A 18 -30.51 11.84 -11.30
CA ALA A 18 -31.69 12.08 -10.41
C ALA A 18 -31.44 12.24 -8.88
N ALA A 19 -32.32 12.83 -8.06
CA ALA A 19 -33.63 13.49 -8.30
C ALA A 19 -33.80 14.72 -7.35
N LEU A 20 -34.86 15.53 -7.57
CA LEU A 20 -35.22 16.60 -6.62
C LEU A 20 -35.97 16.03 -5.41
N GLN A 21 -35.58 16.45 -4.21
CA GLN A 21 -36.48 16.73 -3.08
C GLN A 21 -35.86 17.82 -2.20
N GLY A 22 -36.69 18.66 -1.59
CA GLY A 22 -36.23 19.88 -0.92
C GLY A 22 -35.89 19.70 0.55
N GLY A 23 -35.00 20.57 1.05
CA GLY A 23 -35.07 21.06 2.42
C GLY A 23 -34.67 20.12 3.55
N LEU A 24 -33.39 19.75 3.64
CA LEU A 24 -32.70 19.78 4.94
C LEU A 24 -31.19 19.98 4.77
N ARG A 25 -30.64 21.09 5.26
CA ARG A 25 -29.21 21.12 5.62
C ARG A 25 -29.06 20.20 6.83
N ARG A 26 -28.23 19.17 6.75
CA ARG A 26 -27.63 18.61 7.97
C ARG A 26 -26.77 19.70 8.59
N LEU A 27 -27.29 20.33 9.64
CA LEU A 27 -26.44 20.99 10.61
C LEU A 27 -25.67 19.86 11.29
N GLY A 28 -24.37 19.77 11.03
CA GLY A 28 -23.48 19.00 11.90
C GLY A 28 -23.62 19.57 13.31
N THR A 29 -23.71 18.70 14.31
CA THR A 29 -23.85 19.14 15.69
C THR A 29 -22.60 19.89 16.12
N VAL A 30 -22.75 20.82 17.08
CA VAL A 30 -21.61 21.63 17.55
C VAL A 30 -20.51 20.71 18.08
N ALA A 31 -20.88 19.63 18.78
CA ALA A 31 -19.95 18.59 19.25
C ALA A 31 -19.23 17.82 18.13
N GLU A 32 -19.83 17.61 16.95
CA GLU A 32 -19.12 17.01 15.80
C GLU A 32 -18.07 17.98 15.24
N ALA A 33 -18.40 19.26 15.12
CA ALA A 33 -17.48 20.30 14.66
C ALA A 33 -16.36 20.57 15.68
N GLU A 34 -16.67 20.54 16.98
CA GLU A 34 -15.69 20.64 18.07
C GLU A 34 -14.75 19.42 18.07
N ALA A 35 -15.29 18.19 17.98
CA ALA A 35 -14.47 16.97 17.93
C ALA A 35 -13.67 16.80 16.63
N GLU A 36 -13.99 17.54 15.57
CA GLU A 36 -13.20 17.64 14.35
C GLU A 36 -12.12 18.72 14.49
N ALA A 37 -12.45 19.89 15.04
CA ALA A 37 -11.50 20.97 15.34
C ALA A 37 -10.46 20.58 16.43
N GLU A 38 -10.84 19.80 17.44
CA GLU A 38 -9.91 19.22 18.42
C GLU A 38 -8.97 18.20 17.78
N ARG A 39 -9.43 17.46 16.76
CA ARG A 39 -8.62 16.47 16.04
C ARG A 39 -7.66 17.13 15.05
N GLU A 40 -8.09 18.19 14.36
CA GLU A 40 -7.22 19.04 13.56
C GLU A 40 -6.19 19.80 14.43
N GLY A 41 -6.64 20.35 15.57
CA GLY A 41 -5.76 20.95 16.57
C GLY A 41 -4.76 19.93 17.13
N GLY A 42 -5.21 18.69 17.34
CA GLY A 42 -4.42 17.51 17.65
C GLY A 42 -3.26 17.30 16.68
N ALA A 43 -3.59 16.95 15.43
CA ALA A 43 -2.59 16.75 14.38
C ALA A 43 -1.68 17.98 14.19
N ARG A 44 -2.21 19.20 14.38
CA ARG A 44 -1.44 20.44 14.24
C ARG A 44 -0.42 20.67 15.36
N TRP A 45 -0.70 20.29 16.61
CA TRP A 45 0.28 20.37 17.69
C TRP A 45 1.33 19.25 17.58
N GLU A 46 0.93 18.05 17.16
CA GLU A 46 1.87 16.94 16.90
C GLU A 46 2.88 17.33 15.80
N LEU A 47 2.39 17.95 14.72
CA LEU A 47 3.23 18.47 13.64
C LEU A 47 4.14 19.64 14.08
N SER A 48 3.73 20.51 15.00
CA SER A 48 4.60 21.57 15.51
C SER A 48 5.66 21.04 16.48
N ALA A 49 5.28 20.16 17.41
CA ALA A 49 6.22 19.52 18.35
C ALA A 49 7.25 18.65 17.62
N ALA A 50 6.83 17.90 16.61
CA ALA A 50 7.74 17.16 15.73
C ALA A 50 8.72 18.11 15.01
N ARG A 51 8.22 19.23 14.46
CA ARG A 51 9.05 20.23 13.75
C ARG A 51 10.09 20.87 14.67
N GLU A 52 9.71 21.30 15.87
CA GLU A 52 10.63 21.85 16.86
C GLU A 52 11.71 20.83 17.27
N TYR A 53 11.33 19.56 17.43
CA TYR A 53 12.29 18.47 17.68
C TYR A 53 13.25 18.24 16.49
N TYR A 54 12.76 18.31 15.24
CA TYR A 54 13.61 18.23 14.05
C TYR A 54 14.60 19.41 13.98
N ASP A 55 14.15 20.65 14.17
CA ASP A 55 15.01 21.83 14.12
C ASP A 55 16.01 21.87 15.30
N TYR A 56 15.65 21.36 16.48
CA TYR A 56 16.57 21.11 17.61
C TYR A 56 17.63 20.04 17.29
N ARG A 57 17.25 18.90 16.69
CA ARG A 57 18.25 17.91 16.23
C ARG A 57 19.17 18.54 15.17
N LYS A 58 18.62 19.36 14.28
CA LYS A 58 19.35 20.00 13.18
C LYS A 58 20.37 21.03 13.67
N SER A 59 20.08 21.78 14.74
CA SER A 59 21.05 22.72 15.32
C SER A 59 22.22 22.00 16.02
N ILE A 60 22.00 20.81 16.59
CA ILE A 60 23.05 20.01 17.26
C ILE A 60 23.88 19.17 16.25
N TYR A 61 23.23 18.52 15.29
CA TYR A 61 23.87 17.55 14.38
C TYR A 61 24.04 18.06 12.94
N GLY A 62 23.62 19.29 12.64
CA GLY A 62 23.80 19.96 11.36
C GLY A 62 22.88 19.45 10.25
N GLY A 63 23.35 18.42 9.53
CA GLY A 63 22.73 17.92 8.29
C GLY A 63 21.62 16.89 8.54
N VAL A 64 21.64 15.80 7.77
CA VAL A 64 20.69 14.69 7.96
C VAL A 64 21.00 13.96 9.28
N THR A 65 20.15 14.16 10.28
CA THR A 65 20.40 13.70 11.67
C THR A 65 20.05 12.23 11.92
N HIS A 66 19.71 11.48 10.87
CA HIS A 66 19.29 10.08 10.90
C HIS A 66 20.29 9.21 10.14
N ARG A 67 20.78 8.15 10.78
CA ARG A 67 21.80 7.24 10.21
C ARG A 67 21.20 6.16 9.31
N ALA A 68 19.90 5.90 9.42
CA ALA A 68 19.18 4.94 8.59
C ALA A 68 17.74 5.41 8.31
N LEU A 69 17.16 4.89 7.22
CA LEU A 69 15.75 4.95 6.86
C LEU A 69 15.25 3.52 6.60
N LEU A 70 14.17 3.14 7.27
CA LEU A 70 13.44 1.89 7.03
C LEU A 70 12.15 2.22 6.26
N VAL A 71 11.80 1.41 5.27
CA VAL A 71 10.68 1.66 4.35
C VAL A 71 9.85 0.38 4.18
N ASP A 72 8.52 0.47 4.28
CA ASP A 72 7.65 -0.66 3.93
C ASP A 72 7.49 -0.80 2.40
N ALA A 73 7.14 -2.00 1.93
CA ALA A 73 6.93 -2.26 0.51
C ALA A 73 5.59 -1.69 0.00
N VAL A 74 4.45 -2.14 0.53
CA VAL A 74 3.15 -1.94 -0.13
C VAL A 74 2.38 -0.76 0.46
N GLY A 75 2.01 0.18 -0.40
CA GLY A 75 1.41 1.45 0.00
C GLY A 75 2.44 2.54 0.33
N THR A 76 3.72 2.18 0.46
CA THR A 76 4.83 3.12 0.70
C THR A 76 5.78 3.19 -0.49
N LEU A 77 6.44 2.09 -0.88
CA LEU A 77 7.34 2.06 -2.04
C LEU A 77 6.61 1.72 -3.35
N VAL A 78 5.76 0.70 -3.31
CA VAL A 78 4.95 0.22 -4.45
C VAL A 78 3.48 0.12 -4.09
N VAL A 79 2.62 0.31 -5.08
CA VAL A 79 1.18 0.04 -5.01
C VAL A 79 0.74 -0.84 -6.17
N PRO A 80 -0.39 -1.56 -6.05
CA PRO A 80 -0.98 -2.25 -7.19
C PRO A 80 -1.20 -1.29 -8.38
N ALA A 81 -0.80 -1.73 -9.57
CA ALA A 81 -1.01 -0.97 -10.80
C ALA A 81 -2.51 -0.88 -11.15
N GLN A 82 -3.27 -1.94 -10.79
CA GLN A 82 -4.69 -2.13 -11.07
C GLN A 82 -5.43 -2.56 -9.78
N PRO A 83 -6.74 -2.29 -9.64
CA PRO A 83 -7.55 -2.77 -8.52
C PRO A 83 -7.53 -4.30 -8.38
N THR A 84 -7.24 -4.81 -7.18
CA THR A 84 -7.13 -6.25 -6.90
C THR A 84 -8.37 -7.04 -7.35
N ALA A 85 -9.58 -6.52 -7.13
CA ALA A 85 -10.80 -7.21 -7.53
C ALA A 85 -10.98 -7.31 -9.07
N GLN A 86 -10.55 -6.28 -9.81
CA GLN A 86 -10.55 -6.27 -11.27
C GLN A 86 -9.58 -7.32 -11.84
N VAL A 87 -8.38 -7.43 -11.25
CA VAL A 87 -7.39 -8.47 -11.58
C VAL A 87 -7.96 -9.86 -11.27
N TYR A 88 -8.53 -10.05 -10.08
CA TYR A 88 -9.09 -11.34 -9.65
C TYR A 88 -10.22 -11.80 -10.60
N LYS A 89 -11.13 -10.89 -10.96
CA LYS A 89 -12.21 -11.17 -11.92
C LYS A 89 -11.66 -11.47 -13.32
N SER A 90 -10.87 -10.57 -13.91
CA SER A 90 -10.42 -10.72 -15.31
C SER A 90 -9.56 -11.98 -15.56
N ILE A 91 -8.70 -12.37 -14.61
CA ILE A 91 -7.99 -13.65 -14.67
C ILE A 91 -8.93 -14.84 -14.37
N GLY A 92 -9.94 -14.64 -13.52
CA GLY A 92 -10.87 -15.67 -13.05
C GLY A 92 -12.05 -16.00 -13.97
N GLU A 93 -12.41 -15.14 -14.91
CA GLU A 93 -13.55 -15.35 -15.82
C GLU A 93 -13.43 -16.67 -16.60
N LYS A 94 -12.23 -16.99 -17.11
CA LYS A 94 -11.93 -18.26 -17.80
C LYS A 94 -11.93 -19.49 -16.87
N TYR A 95 -11.86 -19.29 -15.56
CA TYR A 95 -12.00 -20.31 -14.51
C TYR A 95 -13.38 -20.30 -13.84
N GLY A 96 -14.37 -19.62 -14.44
CA GLY A 96 -15.75 -19.63 -13.98
C GLY A 96 -16.04 -18.75 -12.76
N VAL A 97 -15.19 -17.76 -12.44
CA VAL A 97 -15.52 -16.72 -11.45
C VAL A 97 -16.68 -15.87 -11.99
N LYS A 98 -17.75 -15.74 -11.20
CA LYS A 98 -19.01 -15.07 -11.60
C LYS A 98 -19.39 -13.87 -10.74
N TYR A 99 -18.62 -13.55 -9.69
CA TYR A 99 -18.90 -12.41 -8.83
C TYR A 99 -18.46 -11.09 -9.48
N SER A 100 -19.15 -10.00 -9.14
CA SER A 100 -18.75 -8.66 -9.57
C SER A 100 -17.52 -8.18 -8.79
N GLU A 101 -16.92 -7.07 -9.22
CA GLU A 101 -15.68 -6.56 -8.62
C GLU A 101 -15.94 -6.01 -7.21
N GLU A 102 -17.15 -5.49 -6.96
CA GLU A 102 -17.62 -5.03 -5.66
C GLU A 102 -17.79 -6.20 -4.68
N GLU A 103 -18.38 -7.30 -5.14
CA GLU A 103 -18.58 -8.52 -4.33
C GLU A 103 -17.24 -9.22 -4.03
N ILE A 104 -16.34 -9.31 -5.02
CA ILE A 104 -14.97 -9.82 -4.82
C ILE A 104 -14.22 -8.95 -3.82
N LEU A 105 -14.32 -7.62 -3.92
CA LEU A 105 -13.67 -6.68 -3.00
C LEU A 105 -14.24 -6.78 -1.57
N ALA A 106 -15.57 -6.89 -1.43
CA ALA A 106 -16.23 -7.05 -0.13
C ALA A 106 -15.83 -8.36 0.56
N ARG A 107 -15.77 -9.47 -0.20
CA ARG A 107 -15.32 -10.77 0.31
C ARG A 107 -13.83 -10.81 0.60
N TYR A 108 -13.01 -10.19 -0.25
CA TYR A 108 -11.56 -10.05 -0.03
C TYR A 108 -11.28 -9.37 1.31
N ARG A 109 -11.91 -8.22 1.56
CA ARG A 109 -11.81 -7.50 2.84
C ARG A 109 -12.17 -8.39 4.03
N ARG A 110 -13.39 -8.96 4.01
CA ARG A 110 -13.88 -9.87 5.06
C ARG A 110 -12.91 -11.02 5.35
N ALA A 111 -12.34 -11.64 4.32
CA ALA A 111 -11.41 -12.77 4.46
C ALA A 111 -10.03 -12.31 4.99
N TYR A 112 -9.53 -11.17 4.53
CA TYR A 112 -8.24 -10.60 4.94
C TYR A 112 -8.27 -10.04 6.38
N GLU A 113 -9.44 -9.64 6.84
CA GLU A 113 -9.73 -9.21 8.21
C GLU A 113 -9.82 -10.38 9.22
N GLN A 114 -10.02 -11.63 8.77
CA GLN A 114 -10.08 -12.78 9.68
C GLN A 114 -8.69 -13.13 10.26
N PRO A 115 -8.63 -13.65 11.51
CA PRO A 115 -7.42 -14.27 12.04
C PRO A 115 -6.98 -15.46 11.19
N TRP A 116 -5.70 -15.51 10.81
CA TRP A 116 -5.13 -16.62 10.03
C TRP A 116 -4.40 -17.62 10.92
N GLY A 117 -4.97 -18.83 11.04
CA GLY A 117 -4.39 -19.91 11.84
C GLY A 117 -4.34 -19.59 13.35
N ARG A 118 -3.27 -20.02 14.02
CA ARG A 118 -3.04 -19.83 15.47
C ARG A 118 -1.92 -18.82 15.78
N SER A 119 -1.42 -18.08 14.79
CA SER A 119 -0.31 -17.14 14.91
C SER A 119 -0.75 -15.74 14.47
N ARG A 120 -0.03 -14.70 14.91
CA ARG A 120 -0.18 -13.34 14.34
C ARG A 120 0.43 -13.23 12.93
N LEU A 121 1.29 -14.19 12.56
CA LEU A 121 2.01 -14.23 11.29
C LEU A 121 1.09 -14.75 10.17
N ARG A 122 0.81 -13.89 9.18
CA ARG A 122 0.02 -14.26 7.98
C ARG A 122 0.83 -15.11 7.00
N TYR A 123 2.13 -14.86 6.91
CA TYR A 123 3.03 -15.52 5.97
C TYR A 123 3.93 -16.52 6.70
N VAL A 124 3.57 -17.79 6.57
CA VAL A 124 4.43 -18.93 6.90
C VAL A 124 4.91 -19.51 5.57
N ASP A 125 6.20 -19.81 5.48
CA ASP A 125 6.88 -20.13 4.22
C ASP A 125 6.57 -19.08 3.13
N ASP A 126 6.18 -19.49 1.93
CA ASP A 126 5.87 -18.59 0.80
C ASP A 126 4.48 -17.91 0.87
N GLY A 127 3.74 -18.12 1.96
CA GLY A 127 2.40 -17.57 2.15
C GLY A 127 1.33 -18.11 1.20
N ARG A 128 1.62 -19.11 0.34
CA ARG A 128 0.67 -19.58 -0.69
C ARG A 128 -0.62 -20.16 -0.10
N LEU A 129 -0.56 -20.79 1.08
CA LEU A 129 -1.76 -21.29 1.77
C LEU A 129 -2.71 -20.15 2.20
N PHE A 130 -2.16 -19.05 2.72
CA PHE A 130 -2.92 -17.85 3.06
C PHE A 130 -3.53 -17.23 1.80
N TRP A 131 -2.71 -16.97 0.77
CA TRP A 131 -3.19 -16.37 -0.47
C TRP A 131 -4.22 -17.24 -1.19
N LYS A 132 -4.09 -18.57 -1.17
CA LYS A 132 -5.09 -19.48 -1.75
C LYS A 132 -6.42 -19.40 -1.00
N HIS A 133 -6.39 -19.33 0.35
CA HIS A 133 -7.59 -19.09 1.13
C HIS A 133 -8.25 -17.74 0.80
N ILE A 134 -7.48 -16.65 0.68
CA ILE A 134 -8.00 -15.33 0.29
C ILE A 134 -8.61 -15.36 -1.12
N VAL A 135 -7.92 -15.95 -2.11
CA VAL A 135 -8.43 -16.09 -3.49
C VAL A 135 -9.74 -16.88 -3.53
N THR A 136 -9.79 -18.07 -2.93
CA THR A 136 -11.03 -18.88 -2.93
C THR A 136 -12.17 -18.23 -2.13
N SER A 137 -11.88 -17.56 -1.01
CA SER A 137 -12.91 -16.87 -0.22
C SER A 137 -13.48 -15.64 -0.93
N SER A 138 -12.63 -14.91 -1.66
CA SER A 138 -13.02 -13.71 -2.41
C SER A 138 -13.80 -14.03 -3.70
N THR A 139 -13.44 -15.10 -4.40
CA THR A 139 -13.94 -15.40 -5.76
C THR A 139 -14.90 -16.58 -5.85
N GLY A 140 -14.96 -17.43 -4.81
CA GLY A 140 -15.65 -18.71 -4.84
C GLY A 140 -14.94 -19.81 -5.65
N CYS A 141 -13.83 -19.51 -6.33
CA CYS A 141 -13.12 -20.47 -7.15
C CYS A 141 -11.96 -21.14 -6.39
N SER A 142 -11.92 -22.47 -6.42
CA SER A 142 -10.88 -23.30 -5.79
C SER A 142 -9.90 -23.94 -6.78
N ASP A 143 -9.98 -23.55 -8.06
CA ASP A 143 -9.10 -24.04 -9.13
C ASP A 143 -7.62 -23.72 -8.82
N VAL A 144 -6.75 -24.70 -9.04
CA VAL A 144 -5.31 -24.61 -8.71
C VAL A 144 -4.55 -23.80 -9.76
N HIS A 145 -4.94 -23.88 -11.02
CA HIS A 145 -4.35 -23.10 -12.11
C HIS A 145 -4.76 -21.63 -12.02
N TYR A 146 -6.01 -21.34 -11.62
CA TYR A 146 -6.45 -19.98 -11.31
C TYR A 146 -5.60 -19.34 -10.20
N PHE A 147 -5.40 -20.07 -9.10
CA PHE A 147 -4.54 -19.60 -8.01
C PHE A 147 -3.10 -19.38 -8.48
N GLU A 148 -2.53 -20.29 -9.28
CA GLU A 148 -1.17 -20.14 -9.79
C GLU A 148 -1.04 -18.90 -10.70
N GLU A 149 -1.95 -18.70 -11.66
CA GLU A 149 -1.89 -17.55 -12.58
C GLU A 149 -2.01 -16.22 -11.83
N LEU A 150 -2.87 -16.13 -10.81
CA LEU A 150 -2.90 -14.97 -9.91
C LEU A 150 -1.60 -14.81 -9.11
N TYR A 151 -1.08 -15.88 -8.52
CA TYR A 151 0.11 -15.82 -7.68
C TYR A 151 1.35 -15.39 -8.49
N GLN A 152 1.45 -15.83 -9.75
CA GLN A 152 2.47 -15.45 -10.73
C GLN A 152 2.24 -14.05 -11.31
N TYR A 153 1.00 -13.62 -11.58
CA TYR A 153 0.73 -12.24 -12.01
C TYR A 153 1.34 -11.22 -11.05
N TYR A 154 1.19 -11.45 -9.74
CA TYR A 154 1.73 -10.59 -8.68
C TYR A 154 3.27 -10.64 -8.48
N ILE A 155 4.03 -11.45 -9.24
CA ILE A 155 5.49 -11.27 -9.35
C ILE A 155 5.92 -10.41 -10.55
N THR A 156 5.00 -10.00 -11.42
CA THR A 156 5.33 -9.23 -12.63
C THR A 156 5.28 -7.72 -12.41
N GLU A 157 6.08 -6.98 -13.19
CA GLU A 157 6.00 -5.50 -13.29
C GLU A 157 4.58 -4.99 -13.64
N LYS A 158 3.74 -5.80 -14.29
CA LYS A 158 2.38 -5.42 -14.71
C LYS A 158 1.38 -5.31 -13.56
N ALA A 159 1.71 -5.91 -12.41
CA ALA A 159 0.86 -5.91 -11.21
C ALA A 159 1.14 -4.71 -10.30
N TRP A 160 2.27 -4.03 -10.45
CA TRP A 160 2.79 -3.05 -9.50
C TRP A 160 3.27 -1.77 -10.17
N LYS A 161 3.28 -0.67 -9.44
CA LYS A 161 3.92 0.59 -9.82
C LYS A 161 4.55 1.21 -8.58
N LEU A 162 5.59 2.03 -8.78
CA LEU A 162 6.13 2.86 -7.71
C LEU A 162 5.05 3.88 -7.26
N CYS A 163 5.04 4.21 -5.96
CA CYS A 163 4.20 5.29 -5.44
C CYS A 163 4.63 6.66 -5.98
N ASP A 164 5.94 6.85 -6.09
CA ASP A 164 6.61 8.04 -6.62
C ASP A 164 7.58 7.61 -7.74
N PRO A 165 7.41 8.06 -8.99
CA PRO A 165 8.35 7.79 -10.09
C PRO A 165 9.77 8.31 -9.83
N ASP A 166 9.93 9.38 -9.04
CA ASP A 166 11.21 10.02 -8.73
C ASP A 166 11.89 9.45 -7.48
N ALA A 167 11.31 8.41 -6.86
CA ALA A 167 11.84 7.78 -5.64
C ALA A 167 13.34 7.40 -5.73
N GLU A 168 13.82 6.99 -6.90
CA GLU A 168 15.23 6.69 -7.14
C GLU A 168 16.14 7.89 -6.78
N ASN A 169 15.73 9.11 -7.13
CA ASN A 169 16.48 10.33 -6.86
C ASN A 169 16.54 10.65 -5.36
N ILE A 170 15.49 10.30 -4.62
CA ILE A 170 15.44 10.40 -3.15
C ILE A 170 16.43 9.40 -2.52
N PHE A 171 16.37 8.13 -2.90
CA PHE A 171 17.29 7.11 -2.37
C PHE A 171 18.76 7.34 -2.75
N LYS A 172 19.04 7.81 -3.98
CA LYS A 172 20.38 8.28 -4.40
C LYS A 172 20.88 9.43 -3.52
N SER A 173 20.00 10.36 -3.13
CA SER A 173 20.35 11.51 -2.30
C SER A 173 20.59 11.12 -0.83
N LEU A 174 19.77 10.23 -0.27
CA LEU A 174 19.97 9.64 1.05
C LEU A 174 21.31 8.90 1.15
N ARG A 175 21.63 8.07 0.15
CA ARG A 175 22.92 7.35 0.09
C ARG A 175 24.12 8.31 -0.01
N LYS A 176 24.02 9.41 -0.78
CA LYS A 176 25.04 10.47 -0.83
C LYS A 176 25.22 11.18 0.52
N ALA A 177 24.14 11.33 1.30
CA ALA A 177 24.18 11.87 2.66
C ALA A 177 24.66 10.87 3.73
N GLY A 178 25.08 9.65 3.34
CA GLY A 178 25.56 8.62 4.26
C GLY A 178 24.46 7.89 5.05
N VAL A 179 23.19 8.08 4.68
CA VAL A 179 22.05 7.38 5.29
C VAL A 179 21.96 5.96 4.73
N LYS A 180 21.85 4.97 5.61
CA LYS A 180 21.60 3.56 5.22
C LYS A 180 20.12 3.33 4.96
N THR A 181 19.78 2.63 3.88
CA THR A 181 18.37 2.44 3.46
C THR A 181 18.00 0.96 3.48
N ALA A 182 16.84 0.61 4.03
CA ALA A 182 16.39 -0.78 4.03
C ALA A 182 14.88 -0.92 3.83
N VAL A 183 14.47 -1.94 3.07
CA VAL A 183 13.06 -2.37 3.05
C VAL A 183 12.80 -3.27 4.25
N VAL A 184 11.76 -2.99 5.01
CA VAL A 184 11.32 -3.80 6.16
C VAL A 184 9.80 -3.96 6.04
N SER A 185 9.34 -5.14 5.62
CA SER A 185 7.95 -5.32 5.21
C SER A 185 7.32 -6.63 5.68
N ASN A 186 6.02 -6.56 5.99
CA ASN A 186 5.19 -7.72 6.27
C ASN A 186 4.64 -8.31 4.96
N PHE A 187 5.52 -9.02 4.24
CA PHE A 187 5.26 -9.61 2.92
C PHE A 187 5.77 -11.04 2.84
N ASP A 188 5.29 -11.79 1.85
CA ASP A 188 5.79 -13.15 1.55
C ASP A 188 7.11 -13.17 0.76
N THR A 189 7.62 -14.36 0.43
CA THR A 189 8.91 -14.54 -0.25
C THR A 189 9.02 -13.91 -1.64
N ARG A 190 7.92 -13.45 -2.25
CA ARG A 190 7.95 -12.77 -3.56
C ARG A 190 8.56 -11.37 -3.53
N LEU A 191 8.77 -10.75 -2.36
CA LEU A 191 9.24 -9.35 -2.28
C LEU A 191 10.61 -9.13 -2.93
N ARG A 192 11.59 -10.02 -2.72
CA ARG A 192 12.93 -9.87 -3.34
C ARG A 192 12.89 -9.98 -4.87
N PRO A 193 12.26 -11.01 -5.49
CA PRO A 193 12.02 -11.03 -6.93
C PRO A 193 11.31 -9.78 -7.45
N LEU A 194 10.29 -9.30 -6.73
CA LEU A 194 9.55 -8.09 -7.12
C LEU A 194 10.43 -6.84 -7.14
N LEU A 195 11.20 -6.57 -6.08
CA LEU A 195 12.11 -5.41 -6.03
C LEU A 195 13.17 -5.44 -7.14
N HIS A 196 13.63 -6.64 -7.53
CA HIS A 196 14.56 -6.83 -8.63
C HIS A 196 13.91 -6.57 -10.00
N ILE A 197 12.72 -7.10 -10.24
CA ILE A 197 11.93 -6.88 -11.47
C ILE A 197 11.54 -5.40 -11.62
N MET A 198 11.17 -4.75 -10.51
CA MET A 198 10.91 -3.31 -10.44
C MET A 198 12.18 -2.44 -10.48
N LYS A 199 13.38 -3.05 -10.52
CA LYS A 199 14.70 -2.39 -10.60
C LYS A 199 14.94 -1.37 -9.47
N CYS A 200 14.41 -1.64 -8.28
CA CYS A 200 14.58 -0.80 -7.08
C CYS A 200 15.33 -1.50 -5.93
N ASP A 201 15.64 -2.79 -6.08
CA ASP A 201 16.50 -3.58 -5.19
C ASP A 201 17.80 -2.86 -4.76
N HIS A 202 18.54 -2.31 -5.73
CA HIS A 202 19.84 -1.69 -5.54
C HIS A 202 19.79 -0.32 -4.83
N TRP A 203 18.59 0.23 -4.58
CA TRP A 203 18.39 1.46 -3.81
C TRP A 203 18.60 1.25 -2.30
N PHE A 204 18.57 -0.01 -1.85
CA PHE A 204 18.65 -0.39 -0.45
C PHE A 204 19.97 -1.08 -0.11
N ASP A 205 20.48 -0.86 1.10
CA ASP A 205 21.59 -1.61 1.69
C ASP A 205 21.13 -2.97 2.24
N ALA A 206 19.84 -3.11 2.59
CA ALA A 206 19.26 -4.35 3.12
C ALA A 206 17.76 -4.48 2.78
N VAL A 207 17.26 -5.71 2.85
CA VAL A 207 15.82 -6.04 2.75
C VAL A 207 15.51 -7.09 3.82
N ALA A 208 14.45 -6.88 4.59
CA ALA A 208 13.94 -7.81 5.61
C ALA A 208 12.45 -8.11 5.33
N VAL A 209 12.14 -9.40 5.18
CA VAL A 209 10.84 -9.91 4.72
C VAL A 209 10.26 -10.84 5.79
N SER A 210 8.96 -10.72 6.12
CA SER A 210 8.39 -11.49 7.24
C SER A 210 8.47 -12.99 7.05
N ALA A 211 8.09 -13.51 5.88
CA ALA A 211 8.23 -14.91 5.52
C ALA A 211 9.65 -15.48 5.72
N GLU A 212 10.69 -14.70 5.41
CA GLU A 212 12.08 -15.13 5.50
C GLU A 212 12.58 -15.15 6.96
N VAL A 213 12.27 -14.10 7.72
CA VAL A 213 12.73 -13.96 9.12
C VAL A 213 12.02 -14.94 10.04
N CYS A 214 10.76 -15.29 9.75
CA CYS A 214 9.99 -16.26 10.54
C CYS A 214 10.54 -17.69 10.45
N ARG A 215 11.40 -18.02 9.47
CA ARG A 215 12.16 -19.28 9.43
C ARG A 215 13.38 -19.29 10.35
N LEU A 216 13.79 -18.16 10.92
CA LEU A 216 15.07 -18.02 11.62
C LEU A 216 14.95 -17.57 13.08
N TYR A 217 14.15 -16.53 13.40
CA TYR A 217 14.07 -16.00 14.78
C TYR A 217 12.68 -15.51 15.18
N GLY A 218 12.08 -16.13 16.20
CA GLY A 218 10.74 -15.83 16.71
C GLY A 218 10.56 -14.50 17.46
N HIS A 219 11.58 -13.64 17.55
CA HIS A 219 11.56 -12.42 18.34
C HIS A 219 11.63 -11.10 17.54
N PHE A 220 11.83 -11.14 16.23
CA PHE A 220 11.98 -9.93 15.40
C PHE A 220 10.68 -9.12 15.25
N TRP A 221 9.51 -9.73 15.50
CA TRP A 221 8.22 -9.25 14.99
C TRP A 221 7.41 -8.32 15.90
N ASN A 222 7.89 -8.01 17.11
CA ASN A 222 7.23 -7.04 18.00
C ASN A 222 7.27 -5.58 17.50
N ILE A 223 8.12 -5.27 16.51
CA ILE A 223 8.32 -3.90 15.98
C ILE A 223 7.28 -3.54 14.92
N ILE A 224 6.75 -4.52 14.17
CA ILE A 224 5.97 -4.27 12.93
C ILE A 224 4.46 -4.54 13.12
N TYR A 225 4.05 -5.10 14.26
CA TYR A 225 2.65 -5.36 14.65
C TYR A 225 2.15 -4.46 15.79
N SER A 226 2.77 -3.29 15.98
CA SER A 226 2.55 -2.38 17.12
C SER A 226 2.19 -0.94 16.71
N PHE A 227 1.69 -0.78 15.48
CA PHE A 227 1.10 0.43 14.90
C PHE A 227 -0.22 0.03 14.24
#